data_AF-A0A1S3QTF3-F1
#
_entry.id   AF-A0A1S3QTF3-F1
#
_cell.length_a   1.000
_cell.length_b   1.000
_cell.length_c   1.000
_cell.angle_alpha   90.00
_cell.angle_beta   90.00
_cell.angle_gamma   90.00
#
_symmetry.space_group_name_H-M   'P 1'
#
loop_
_entity.id
_entity.type
_entity.pdbx_description
1 polymer ?
#
loop_
_entity_poly.entity_id
_entity_poly.type
_entity_poly.pdbx_seq_one_letter_code
_entity_poly.pdbx_strand_id
1 'polypeptide(L)'
;YYRGAVGALLVYDIAKHLTYESVERWLKELRDHADSNIVIMLVGNKSDLRHLRAVPTDGARAFAEKNGLSFLETSALDSTNVETSFQTILTEIYRIVSQKQMSDRQDNNMSPSNNVVNIQVQPTENKPKMQCCQSI
;
A
#
# COMPACT_ATOMS: atom_id res chain seq x y z
N TYR A 1 -5.37 7.04 13.85
CA TYR A 1 -4.80 5.69 13.96
C TYR A 1 -4.49 5.08 12.58
N TYR A 2 -5.39 5.22 11.59
CA TYR A 2 -5.24 4.58 10.27
C TYR A 2 -4.35 5.31 9.24
N ARG A 3 -4.02 6.58 9.47
CA ARG A 3 -3.22 7.39 8.54
C ARG A 3 -1.78 6.87 8.44
N GLY A 4 -1.33 6.57 7.23
CA GLY A 4 0.00 6.02 6.96
C GLY A 4 0.13 4.51 7.20
N ALA A 5 -0.97 3.81 7.51
CA ALA A 5 -0.97 2.36 7.62
C ALA A 5 -0.89 1.73 6.23
N VAL A 6 0.18 0.97 5.97
CA VAL A 6 0.39 0.23 4.72
C VAL A 6 -0.24 -1.17 4.74
N GLY A 7 -0.57 -1.68 5.93
CA GLY A 7 -1.29 -2.94 6.08
C GLY A 7 -2.09 -3.03 7.39
N ALA A 8 -3.12 -3.86 7.38
CA ALA A 8 -3.98 -4.12 8.52
C ALA A 8 -4.36 -5.62 8.64
N LEU A 9 -4.25 -6.15 9.84
CA LEU A 9 -4.84 -7.44 10.23
C LEU A 9 -6.23 -7.16 10.83
N LEU A 10 -7.26 -7.63 10.16
CA LEU A 10 -8.65 -7.52 10.60
C LEU A 10 -9.04 -8.80 11.33
N VAL A 11 -8.99 -8.78 12.66
CA VAL A 11 -9.05 -9.99 13.48
C VAL A 11 -10.44 -10.20 14.08
N TYR A 12 -10.97 -11.43 13.99
CA TYR A 12 -12.14 -11.89 14.75
C TYR A 12 -11.83 -13.18 15.52
N ASP A 13 -12.70 -13.57 16.44
CA ASP A 13 -12.59 -14.80 17.23
C ASP A 13 -13.49 -15.89 16.62
N ILE A 14 -12.92 -17.02 16.20
CA ILE A 14 -13.70 -18.09 15.53
C ILE A 14 -14.77 -18.70 16.42
N ALA A 15 -14.65 -18.58 17.74
CA ALA A 15 -15.62 -19.09 18.72
C ALA A 15 -16.70 -18.05 19.09
N LYS A 16 -16.63 -16.82 18.58
CA LYS A 16 -17.59 -15.75 18.90
C LYS A 16 -18.13 -15.06 17.64
N HIS A 17 -19.33 -15.47 17.22
CA HIS A 17 -19.97 -14.95 16.00
C HIS A 17 -20.13 -13.42 15.97
N LEU A 18 -20.46 -12.78 17.09
CA LEU A 18 -20.60 -11.31 17.19
C LEU A 18 -19.32 -10.55 16.80
N THR A 19 -18.15 -11.15 17.02
CA THR A 19 -16.87 -10.54 16.61
C THR A 19 -16.70 -10.57 15.09
N TYR A 20 -17.23 -11.61 14.44
CA TYR A 20 -17.25 -11.73 12.99
C TYR A 20 -18.27 -10.78 12.34
N GLU A 21 -19.45 -10.58 12.93
CA GLU A 21 -20.42 -9.57 12.45
C GLU A 21 -19.82 -8.16 12.44
N SER A 22 -18.96 -7.87 13.41
CA SER A 22 -18.28 -6.56 13.50
C SER A 22 -17.24 -6.34 12.38
N VAL A 23 -16.77 -7.39 11.71
CA VAL A 23 -15.73 -7.32 10.66
C VAL A 23 -16.13 -6.40 9.52
N GLU A 24 -17.40 -6.44 9.10
CA GLU A 24 -17.88 -5.60 7.99
C GLU A 24 -17.79 -4.10 8.33
N ARG A 25 -18.15 -3.73 9.57
CA ARG A 25 -18.00 -2.37 10.07
C ARG A 25 -16.53 -1.94 10.10
N TRP A 26 -15.65 -2.77 10.65
CA TRP A 26 -14.22 -2.45 10.73
C TRP A 26 -13.56 -2.37 9.35
N LEU A 27 -13.98 -3.21 8.40
CA LEU A 27 -13.53 -3.16 7.01
C LEU A 27 -13.93 -1.82 6.37
N LYS A 28 -15.16 -1.37 6.62
CA LYS A 28 -15.62 -0.05 6.16
C LYS A 28 -14.78 1.07 6.78
N GLU A 29 -14.57 1.04 8.10
CA GLU A 29 -13.75 2.05 8.78
C GLU A 29 -12.32 2.10 8.23
N LEU A 30 -11.72 0.95 7.91
CA LEU A 30 -10.41 0.87 7.25
C LEU A 30 -10.43 1.50 5.85
N ARG A 31 -11.43 1.17 5.02
CA ARG A 31 -11.55 1.72 3.66
C ARG A 31 -11.82 3.22 3.65
N ASP A 32 -12.53 3.75 4.65
CA ASP A 32 -12.88 5.16 4.74
C ASP A 32 -11.72 6.03 5.25
N HIS A 33 -10.80 5.49 6.06
CA HIS A 33 -9.79 6.28 6.78
C HIS A 33 -8.33 5.92 6.51
N ALA A 34 -8.05 4.76 5.89
CA ALA A 34 -6.70 4.35 5.53
C ALA A 34 -6.34 4.75 4.10
N ASP A 35 -5.06 4.59 3.75
CA ASP A 35 -4.60 4.80 2.38
C ASP A 35 -5.27 3.79 1.43
N SER A 36 -5.59 4.23 0.21
CA SER A 36 -6.30 3.41 -0.80
C SER A 36 -5.55 2.13 -1.21
N ASN A 37 -4.27 2.01 -0.86
CA ASN A 37 -3.42 0.87 -1.17
C ASN A 37 -3.08 0.04 0.07
N ILE A 38 -3.84 0.21 1.16
CA ILE A 38 -3.68 -0.61 2.35
C ILE A 38 -3.94 -2.08 2.03
N VAL A 39 -3.01 -2.95 2.41
CA VAL A 39 -3.21 -4.40 2.32
C VAL A 39 -3.98 -4.85 3.55
N ILE A 40 -5.11 -5.53 3.36
CA ILE A 40 -5.95 -5.99 4.46
C ILE A 40 -6.02 -7.52 4.42
N MET A 41 -5.76 -8.14 5.57
CA MET A 41 -5.93 -9.58 5.78
C MET A 41 -6.95 -9.83 6.89
N LEU A 42 -7.97 -10.62 6.58
CA LEU A 42 -8.91 -11.16 7.55
C LEU A 42 -8.26 -12.29 8.33
N VAL A 43 -8.30 -12.23 9.65
CA VAL A 43 -7.70 -13.22 10.54
C VAL A 43 -8.74 -13.82 11.47
N GLY A 44 -9.03 -15.11 11.32
CA GLY A 44 -9.81 -15.88 12.28
C GLY A 44 -8.94 -16.38 13.42
N ASN A 45 -8.86 -15.66 14.53
CA ASN A 45 -8.04 -16.02 15.68
C ASN A 45 -8.74 -17.06 16.58
N LYS A 46 -7.96 -17.69 17.46
CA LYS A 46 -8.34 -18.76 18.40
C LYS A 46 -8.71 -20.07 17.70
N SER A 47 -7.96 -20.41 16.64
CA SER A 47 -8.13 -21.66 15.90
C SER A 47 -7.96 -22.94 16.74
N ASP A 48 -7.40 -22.81 17.95
CA ASP A 48 -7.36 -23.85 18.98
C ASP A 48 -8.76 -24.23 19.51
N LEU A 49 -9.72 -23.30 19.52
CA LEU A 49 -11.09 -23.52 20.00
C LEU A 49 -12.01 -24.16 18.94
N ARG A 50 -11.52 -25.15 18.19
CA ARG A 50 -12.26 -25.78 17.07
C ARG A 50 -13.62 -26.34 17.48
N HIS A 51 -13.73 -26.90 18.69
CA HIS A 51 -14.96 -27.47 19.22
C HIS A 51 -16.02 -26.42 19.58
N LEU A 52 -15.63 -25.15 19.73
CA LEU A 52 -16.51 -24.03 20.03
C LEU A 52 -16.71 -23.12 18.80
N ARG A 53 -16.34 -23.59 17.61
CA ARG A 53 -16.40 -22.80 16.38
C ARG A 53 -17.83 -22.32 16.11
N ALA A 54 -18.01 -21.00 16.09
CA ALA A 54 -19.25 -20.32 15.74
C ALA A 54 -19.19 -19.69 14.33
N VAL A 55 -18.01 -19.64 13.71
CA VAL A 55 -17.79 -19.08 12.37
C VAL A 55 -17.15 -20.14 11.47
N PRO A 56 -17.87 -20.65 10.45
CA PRO A 56 -17.31 -21.58 9.49
C PRO A 56 -16.16 -20.96 8.69
N THR A 57 -15.05 -21.70 8.54
CA THR A 57 -13.88 -21.24 7.79
C THR A 57 -14.22 -20.86 6.36
N ASP A 58 -15.08 -21.65 5.69
CA ASP A 58 -15.45 -21.41 4.29
C ASP A 58 -16.27 -20.14 4.12
N GLY A 59 -17.13 -19.81 5.10
CA GLY A 59 -17.90 -18.56 5.09
C GLY A 59 -17.01 -17.33 5.23
N ALA A 60 -16.04 -17.39 6.15
CA ALA A 60 -15.07 -16.31 6.32
C ALA A 60 -14.12 -16.18 5.11
N ARG A 61 -13.68 -17.30 4.52
CA ARG A 61 -12.88 -17.30 3.30
C ARG A 61 -13.64 -16.67 2.13
N ALA A 62 -14.89 -17.06 1.92
CA ALA A 62 -15.73 -16.48 0.86
C ALA A 62 -15.96 -14.97 1.06
N PHE A 63 -16.13 -14.52 2.31
CA PHE A 63 -16.21 -13.10 2.63
C PHE A 63 -14.91 -12.36 2.29
N ALA A 64 -13.75 -12.95 2.62
CA ALA A 64 -12.45 -12.37 2.32
C ALA A 64 -12.24 -12.26 0.79
N GLU A 65 -12.48 -13.34 0.04
CA GLU A 65 -12.39 -13.36 -1.41
C GLU A 65 -13.30 -12.32 -2.08
N LYS A 66 -14.57 -12.24 -1.64
CA LYS A 66 -15.54 -11.25 -2.15
C LYS A 66 -15.08 -9.81 -1.93
N ASN A 67 -14.35 -9.55 -0.84
CA ASN A 67 -13.87 -8.22 -0.49
C ASN A 67 -12.41 -7.96 -0.92
N GLY A 68 -11.76 -8.90 -1.59
CA GLY A 68 -10.35 -8.78 -2.00
C GLY A 68 -9.39 -8.74 -0.81
N LEU A 69 -9.67 -9.51 0.23
CA LEU A 69 -8.83 -9.62 1.43
C LEU A 69 -8.07 -10.95 1.41
N SER A 70 -6.83 -10.94 1.90
CA SER A 70 -6.13 -12.17 2.29
C SER A 70 -6.82 -12.81 3.51
N PHE A 71 -6.75 -14.13 3.68
CA PHE A 71 -7.39 -14.82 4.80
C PHE A 71 -6.49 -15.88 5.43
N LEU A 72 -6.45 -15.91 6.76
CA LEU A 72 -5.78 -16.95 7.53
C LEU A 72 -6.49 -17.19 8.87
N GLU A 73 -6.52 -18.43 9.34
CA GLU A 73 -6.88 -18.71 10.74
C GLU A 73 -5.62 -18.87 11.58
N THR A 74 -5.62 -18.27 12.77
CA THR A 74 -4.48 -18.25 13.68
C THR A 74 -4.91 -18.68 15.07
N SER A 75 -3.93 -19.10 15.87
CA SER A 75 -4.10 -19.23 17.31
C SER A 75 -2.91 -18.58 17.98
N ALA A 76 -3.18 -17.49 18.67
CA ALA A 76 -2.19 -16.85 19.53
C ALA A 76 -1.81 -17.73 20.74
N LEU A 77 -2.64 -18.71 21.10
CA LEU A 77 -2.40 -19.61 22.24
C LEU A 77 -1.31 -20.63 21.95
N ASP A 78 -1.39 -21.31 20.81
CA ASP A 78 -0.46 -22.37 20.38
C ASP A 78 0.49 -21.92 19.27
N SER A 79 0.48 -20.63 18.93
CA SER A 79 1.28 -19.99 17.87
C SER A 79 0.96 -20.44 16.44
N THR A 80 -0.11 -21.21 16.23
CA THR A 80 -0.52 -21.66 14.89
C THR A 80 -0.72 -20.46 13.96
N ASN A 81 0.01 -20.46 12.83
CA ASN A 81 -0.10 -19.48 11.74
C ASN A 81 0.15 -18.00 12.13
N VAL A 82 0.58 -17.70 13.35
CA VAL A 82 0.85 -16.33 13.78
C VAL A 82 1.96 -15.73 12.93
N GLU A 83 3.12 -16.39 12.87
CA GLU A 83 4.25 -15.93 12.04
C GLU A 83 3.87 -15.87 10.57
N THR A 84 3.19 -16.90 10.06
CA THR A 84 2.70 -16.94 8.67
C THR A 84 1.82 -15.75 8.34
N SER A 85 0.90 -15.34 9.24
CA SER A 85 0.01 -14.19 8.99
C SER A 85 0.79 -12.89 8.77
N PHE A 86 1.80 -12.64 9.61
CA PHE A 86 2.66 -11.46 9.50
C PHE A 86 3.56 -11.54 8.27
N GLN A 87 4.17 -12.69 8.00
CA GLN A 87 5.03 -12.85 6.81
C GLN A 87 4.24 -12.67 5.52
N THR A 88 3.03 -13.25 5.43
CA THR A 88 2.17 -13.12 4.24
C THR A 88 1.76 -11.68 4.00
N ILE A 89 1.27 -10.96 5.01
CA ILE A 89 0.84 -9.57 4.82
C ILE A 89 2.03 -8.65 4.49
N LEU A 90 3.18 -8.84 5.14
CA LEU A 90 4.39 -8.04 4.87
C LEU A 90 4.93 -8.29 3.46
N THR A 91 4.90 -9.55 3.00
CA THR A 91 5.29 -9.91 1.63
C THR A 91 4.38 -9.25 0.60
N GLU A 92 3.08 -9.24 0.86
CA GLU A 92 2.09 -8.61 -0.02
C GLU A 92 2.28 -7.09 -0.09
N ILE A 93 2.48 -6.43 1.07
CA ILE A 93 2.81 -5.00 1.14
C ILE A 93 4.09 -4.70 0.35
N TYR A 94 5.15 -5.47 0.58
CA TYR A 94 6.42 -5.30 -0.11
C TYR A 94 6.26 -5.42 -1.63
N ARG A 95 5.45 -6.36 -2.11
CA ARG A 95 5.17 -6.54 -3.54
C ARG A 95 4.49 -5.31 -4.14
N ILE A 96 3.51 -4.74 -3.47
CA ILE A 96 2.77 -3.55 -3.95
C ILE A 96 3.68 -2.32 -3.95
N VAL A 97 4.44 -2.11 -2.87
CA VAL A 97 5.32 -0.94 -2.73
C VAL A 97 6.49 -1.00 -3.73
N SER A 98 7.10 -2.18 -3.92
CA SER A 98 8.20 -2.35 -4.88
C SER A 98 7.76 -2.17 -6.33
N GLN A 99 6.56 -2.60 -6.70
CA GLN A 99 6.01 -2.37 -8.04
C GLN A 99 5.76 -0.88 -8.32
N LYS A 100 5.22 -0.13 -7.36
CA LYS A 100 5.04 1.32 -7.48
C LYS A 100 6.35 2.08 -7.68
N GLN A 101 7.40 1.70 -6.97
CA GLN A 101 8.72 2.33 -7.14
C GLN A 101 9.30 2.13 -8.54
N MET A 102 8.94 1.03 -9.24
CA MET A 102 9.39 0.79 -10.61
C MET A 102 8.56 1.57 -11.65
N SER A 103 7.24 1.70 -11.45
CA SER A 103 6.40 2.51 -12.34
C SER A 103 6.74 4.00 -12.29
N ASP A 104 6.98 4.54 -11.09
CA ASP A 104 7.32 5.97 -10.92
C ASP A 104 8.68 6.33 -11.57
N ARG A 105 9.58 5.35 -11.71
CA ARG A 105 10.84 5.52 -12.45
C ARG A 105 10.66 5.50 -13.97
N GLN A 106 9.59 4.89 -14.46
CA GLN A 106 9.34 4.76 -15.89
C GLN A 106 8.68 6.03 -16.47
N ASP A 107 7.79 6.68 -15.71
CA ASP A 107 7.20 7.97 -16.10
C ASP A 107 8.21 9.14 -16.07
N ASN A 108 9.25 9.06 -15.24
CA ASN A 108 10.35 10.03 -15.26
C ASN A 108 11.35 9.85 -16.41
N ASN A 109 11.18 8.83 -17.25
CA ASN A 109 11.99 8.61 -18.47
C ASN A 109 11.27 9.01 -19.77
N MET A 110 10.12 9.69 -19.68
CA MET A 110 9.63 10.49 -20.82
C MET A 110 10.56 11.68 -20.98
N SER A 111 11.52 11.53 -21.90
CA SER A 111 12.50 12.54 -22.28
C SER A 111 11.84 13.92 -22.43
N PRO A 112 12.37 15.01 -21.86
CA PRO A 112 11.91 16.33 -22.26
C PRO A 112 12.24 16.45 -23.75
N SER A 113 11.21 16.68 -24.58
CA SER A 113 11.37 16.96 -26.01
C SER A 113 12.58 17.88 -26.22
N ASN A 114 13.54 17.41 -27.01
CA ASN A 114 14.67 18.20 -27.51
C ASN A 114 14.13 19.37 -28.35
N ASN A 115 13.66 20.45 -27.71
CA ASN A 115 13.55 21.76 -28.32
C ASN A 115 14.93 22.42 -28.27
N VAL A 116 15.90 21.82 -28.96
CA VAL A 116 17.14 22.52 -29.30
C VAL A 116 16.79 23.48 -30.44
N VAL A 117 16.41 24.70 -30.07
CA VAL A 117 16.32 25.79 -31.05
C VAL A 117 17.76 26.10 -31.47
N ASN A 118 18.09 25.83 -32.73
CA ASN A 118 19.40 26.12 -33.27
C ASN A 118 19.54 27.65 -33.39
N ILE A 119 20.25 28.29 -32.46
CA ILE A 119 20.49 29.73 -32.49
C ILE A 119 21.56 29.99 -33.55
N GLN A 120 21.14 30.42 -34.75
CA GLN A 120 22.05 31.00 -35.72
C GLN A 120 22.40 32.42 -35.30
N VAL A 121 23.56 32.59 -34.69
CA VAL A 121 24.12 33.91 -34.38
C VAL A 121 24.66 34.50 -35.67
N GLN A 122 24.10 35.62 -36.13
CA GLN A 122 24.69 36.38 -37.23
C GLN A 122 25.92 37.16 -36.71
N PRO A 123 26.99 37.31 -37.51
CA PRO A 123 28.19 38.05 -37.10
C PRO A 123 27.84 39.50 -36.76
N THR A 124 28.32 39.97 -35.62
CA THR A 124 28.13 41.36 -35.19
C THR A 124 29.03 42.28 -36.00
N GLU A 125 28.46 43.25 -36.71
CA GLU A 125 29.23 44.31 -37.35
C GLU A 125 29.90 45.20 -36.29
N ASN A 126 31.18 45.49 -36.51
CA ASN A 126 32.02 46.33 -35.66
C ASN A 126 31.43 47.75 -35.52
N LYS A 127 30.94 48.09 -34.33
CA LYS A 127 30.79 49.48 -33.90
C LYS A 127 31.65 49.76 -32.66
N PRO A 128 32.24 50.96 -32.56
CA PRO A 128 33.41 51.21 -31.72
C PRO A 128 33.05 51.23 -30.22
N LYS A 129 34.01 50.73 -29.42
CA LYS A 129 33.99 50.63 -27.96
C LYS A 129 33.67 51.97 -27.30
N MET A 130 32.79 51.94 -26.30
CA MET A 130 32.78 52.96 -25.23
C MET A 130 33.04 52.33 -23.86
N GLN A 131 33.68 53.14 -23.04
CA GLN A 131 34.62 52.84 -21.97
C GLN A 131 33.92 52.47 -20.65
N CYS A 132 34.44 51.46 -19.97
CA CYS A 132 33.98 50.98 -18.67
C CYS A 132 34.64 51.81 -17.55
N CYS A 133 33.86 52.31 -16.58
CA CYS A 133 34.37 52.97 -15.38
C CYS A 133 33.89 52.26 -14.11
N GLN A 134 34.83 52.20 -13.18
CA GLN A 134 34.86 51.48 -11.92
C GLN A 134 33.94 52.06 -10.84
N SER A 135 33.54 51.14 -9.95
CA SER A 135 33.50 51.23 -8.48
C SER A 135 33.10 52.55 -7.80
N ILE A 136 32.07 52.44 -6.95
CA ILE A 136 32.11 52.92 -5.56
C ILE A 136 31.64 51.77 -4.67
#